data_AF-A0A1F8SDU6-F1
#
_entry.id   AF-A0A1F8SDU6-F1
#
_cell.length_a   1.000
_cell.length_b   1.000
_cell.length_c   1.000
_cell.angle_alpha   90.00
_cell.angle_beta   90.00
_cell.angle_gamma   90.00
#
_symmetry.space_group_name_H-M   'P 1'
#
loop_
_entity.id
_entity.type
_entity.pdbx_description
1 polymer ?
#
loop_
_entity_poly.entity_id
_entity_poly.type
_entity_poly.pdbx_seq_one_letter_code
_entity_poly.pdbx_strand_id
1 'polypeptide(L)'
;MIATIAAVTVRALLSRRRAILMALLAAVPVLIGLLGRVRGRPGDAVEQTANMLEPSVVATLLPLIALVFGTAALGAELDDGSAIHLLTKPVARWRIVTAKILAAAPLTAVLAGGATLLTGLLIGGDRGATGVTLVYTLAVVVGAVVYVTLFVALSVLTTRALIVGLAYVAVW
;
A
#
# COMPACT_ATOMS: atom_id res chain seq x y z
N MET A 1 -12.70 -15.60 15.01
CA MET A 1 -11.60 -16.38 14.38
C MET A 1 -10.87 -15.57 13.29
N ILE A 2 -11.52 -15.18 12.19
CA ILE A 2 -10.89 -14.34 11.13
C ILE A 2 -10.46 -12.97 11.67
N ALA A 3 -11.33 -12.29 12.45
CA ALA A 3 -11.02 -10.99 13.05
C ALA A 3 -9.83 -11.05 14.03
N THR A 4 -9.67 -12.15 14.76
CA THR A 4 -8.56 -12.34 15.71
C THR A 4 -7.23 -12.48 14.98
N ILE A 5 -7.21 -13.26 13.89
CA ILE A 5 -6.01 -13.40 13.03
C ILE A 5 -5.68 -12.05 12.40
N ALA A 6 -6.66 -11.34 11.86
CA ALA A 6 -6.47 -10.02 11.28
C ALA A 6 -5.89 -9.01 12.28
N ALA A 7 -6.40 -8.97 13.52
CA ALA A 7 -5.89 -8.07 14.56
C ALA A 7 -4.42 -8.35 14.93
N VAL A 8 -4.04 -9.62 15.03
CA VAL A 8 -2.65 -10.03 15.30
C VAL A 8 -1.74 -9.65 14.12
N THR A 9 -2.19 -9.90 12.88
CA THR A 9 -1.45 -9.51 11.67
C THR A 9 -1.28 -8.00 11.57
N VAL A 10 -2.34 -7.21 11.82
CA VAL A 10 -2.26 -5.73 11.84
C VAL A 10 -1.21 -5.26 12.83
N ARG A 11 -1.20 -5.83 14.04
CA ARG A 11 -0.25 -5.45 15.09
C ARG A 11 1.19 -5.85 14.76
N ALA A 12 1.39 -6.97 14.06
CA ALA A 12 2.69 -7.39 13.55
C ALA A 12 3.17 -6.50 12.38
N LEU A 13 2.26 -6.10 11.48
CA LEU A 13 2.54 -5.20 10.36
C LEU A 13 2.91 -3.79 10.86
N LEU A 14 2.24 -3.32 11.92
CA LEU A 14 2.50 -2.04 12.59
C LEU A 14 3.70 -2.06 13.54
N SER A 15 4.62 -3.02 13.40
CA SER A 15 5.89 -2.97 14.13
C SER A 15 6.56 -1.59 13.94
N ARG A 16 7.02 -0.99 15.05
CA ARG A 16 7.48 0.41 15.13
C ARG A 16 8.44 0.78 13.98
N ARG A 17 9.35 -0.13 13.61
CA ARG A 17 10.33 0.08 12.53
C ARG A 17 9.70 0.05 11.13
N ARG A 18 8.80 -0.90 10.82
CA ARG A 18 8.13 -0.98 9.50
C ARG A 18 7.13 0.14 9.31
N ALA A 19 6.37 0.49 10.35
CA ALA A 19 5.43 1.59 10.33
C ALA A 19 6.13 2.93 10.03
N ILE A 20 7.29 3.20 10.65
CA ILE A 20 8.08 4.40 10.36
C ILE A 20 8.59 4.42 8.92
N LEU A 21 9.10 3.30 8.40
CA LEU A 21 9.58 3.23 7.01
C LEU A 21 8.46 3.46 5.99
N MET A 22 7.27 2.86 6.21
CA MET A 22 6.12 3.06 5.33
C MET A 22 5.57 4.48 5.43
N ALA A 23 5.55 5.07 6.63
CA ALA A 23 5.18 6.46 6.82
C ALA A 23 6.17 7.42 6.12
N LEU A 24 7.48 7.14 6.21
CA LEU A 24 8.51 7.90 5.52
C LEU A 24 8.33 7.81 4.00
N LEU A 25 8.07 6.61 3.47
CA LEU A 25 7.79 6.40 2.07
C LEU A 25 6.54 7.17 1.62
N ALA A 26 5.45 7.06 2.37
CA ALA A 26 4.20 7.80 2.13
C ALA A 26 4.36 9.33 2.23
N ALA A 27 5.35 9.82 3.00
CA ALA A 27 5.64 11.23 3.11
C ALA A 27 6.34 11.79 1.87
N VAL A 28 7.00 10.97 1.04
CA VAL A 28 7.73 11.42 -0.16
C VAL A 28 6.83 12.23 -1.12
N PRO A 29 5.71 11.69 -1.64
CA PRO A 29 4.85 12.47 -2.54
C PRO A 29 4.28 13.73 -1.88
N VAL A 30 3.98 13.68 -0.57
CA VAL A 30 3.47 14.83 0.19
C VAL A 30 4.51 15.94 0.26
N LEU A 31 5.78 15.60 0.51
CA LEU A 31 6.89 16.56 0.54
C LEU A 31 7.15 17.17 -0.84
N ILE A 32 7.09 16.37 -1.91
CA ILE A 32 7.28 16.88 -3.26
C ILE A 32 6.12 17.82 -3.63
N GLY A 33 4.87 17.47 -3.28
CA GLY A 33 3.70 18.34 -3.46
C GLY A 33 3.83 19.66 -2.70
N LEU A 34 4.31 19.62 -1.46
CA LEU A 34 4.58 20.81 -0.64
C LEU A 34 5.64 21.71 -1.30
N LEU A 35 6.75 21.14 -1.77
CA LEU A 35 7.80 21.89 -2.49
C LEU A 35 7.27 22.52 -3.78
N GLY A 36 6.40 21.82 -4.51
CA GLY A 36 5.70 22.34 -5.69
C GLY A 36 4.81 23.54 -5.37
N ARG A 37 4.08 23.49 -4.24
CA ARG A 37 3.24 24.60 -3.75
C ARG A 37 4.08 25.84 -3.43
N VAL A 38 5.22 25.67 -2.75
CA VAL A 38 6.11 26.79 -2.36
C VAL A 38 6.77 27.45 -3.57
N ARG A 39 7.11 26.67 -4.61
CA ARG A 39 7.73 27.20 -5.83
C ARG A 39 6.76 27.96 -6.75
N GLY A 40 5.46 27.90 -6.52
CA GLY A 40 4.47 28.66 -7.29
C GLY A 40 4.52 28.37 -8.78
N ARG A 41 4.45 27.09 -9.18
CA ARG A 41 4.51 26.70 -10.59
C ARG A 41 3.27 27.22 -11.36
N PRO A 42 3.44 28.03 -12.42
CA PRO A 42 2.34 28.38 -13.31
C PRO A 42 1.92 27.15 -14.14
N GLY A 43 0.62 26.93 -14.30
CA GLY A 43 0.05 25.81 -15.07
C GLY A 43 -1.38 25.47 -14.63
N ASP A 44 -2.05 24.60 -15.39
CA ASP A 44 -3.34 24.04 -15.01
C ASP A 44 -3.18 23.17 -13.75
N ALA A 45 -3.95 23.48 -12.70
CA ALA A 45 -3.90 22.78 -11.44
C ALA A 45 -4.36 21.32 -11.57
N VAL A 46 -5.27 21.03 -12.49
CA VAL A 46 -5.75 19.66 -12.75
C VAL A 46 -4.65 18.81 -13.34
N GLU A 47 -4.03 19.29 -14.43
CA GLU A 47 -2.95 18.59 -15.12
C GLU A 47 -1.73 18.41 -14.21
N GLN A 48 -1.35 19.44 -13.45
CA GLN A 48 -0.24 19.36 -12.51
C GLN A 48 -0.48 18.33 -11.39
N THR A 49 -1.71 18.26 -10.87
CA THR A 49 -2.06 17.28 -9.84
C THR A 49 -2.01 15.86 -10.40
N ALA A 50 -2.57 15.62 -11.60
CA ALA A 50 -2.53 14.31 -12.24
C ALA A 50 -1.09 13.86 -12.55
N ASN A 51 -0.28 14.73 -13.18
CA ASN A 51 1.10 14.45 -13.55
C ASN A 51 2.02 14.19 -12.35
N MET A 52 1.65 14.66 -11.14
CA MET A 52 2.36 14.29 -9.91
C MET A 52 1.85 12.98 -9.30
N LEU A 53 0.53 12.80 -9.20
CA LEU A 53 -0.05 11.66 -8.50
C LEU A 53 0.15 10.34 -9.25
N GLU A 54 0.08 10.35 -10.58
CA GLU A 54 0.17 9.14 -11.40
C GLU A 54 1.53 8.42 -11.24
N PRO A 55 2.69 9.04 -11.57
CA PRO A 55 3.97 8.36 -11.44
C PRO A 55 4.37 8.16 -9.97
N SER A 56 4.12 9.15 -9.11
CA SER A 56 4.61 9.11 -7.73
C SER A 56 3.81 8.13 -6.88
N VAL A 57 2.48 8.13 -7.01
CA VAL A 57 1.61 7.38 -6.11
C VAL A 57 1.13 6.09 -6.75
N VAL A 58 0.53 6.17 -7.94
CA VAL A 58 -0.10 5.00 -8.57
C VAL A 58 0.95 4.02 -9.08
N ALA A 59 1.98 4.50 -9.79
CA ALA A 59 3.01 3.63 -10.36
C ALA A 59 4.03 3.15 -9.31
N THR A 60 4.39 3.99 -8.33
CA THR A 60 5.50 3.70 -7.42
C THR A 60 5.05 3.38 -6.00
N LEU A 61 4.41 4.35 -5.33
CA LEU A 61 4.10 4.24 -3.90
C LEU A 61 3.16 3.09 -3.57
N LEU A 62 2.07 2.98 -4.34
CA LEU A 62 1.00 2.03 -4.08
C LEU A 62 1.49 0.57 -4.21
N PRO A 63 2.18 0.16 -5.31
CA PRO A 63 2.73 -1.18 -5.42
C PRO A 63 3.77 -1.48 -4.34
N LEU A 64 4.62 -0.52 -3.96
CA LEU A 64 5.63 -0.72 -2.90
C LEU A 64 5.00 -0.99 -1.53
N ILE A 65 4.02 -0.18 -1.12
CA ILE A 65 3.35 -0.36 0.17
C ILE A 65 2.58 -1.69 0.16
N ALA A 66 1.87 -1.98 -0.93
CA ALA A 66 1.14 -3.22 -1.10
C ALA A 66 2.07 -4.45 -1.09
N LEU A 67 3.25 -4.36 -1.69
CA LEU A 67 4.26 -5.40 -1.70
C LEU A 67 4.75 -5.68 -0.28
N VAL A 68 5.14 -4.64 0.46
CA VAL A 68 5.66 -4.80 1.82
C VAL A 68 4.61 -5.40 2.74
N PHE A 69 3.38 -4.88 2.74
CA PHE A 69 2.33 -5.42 3.61
C PHE A 69 1.80 -6.78 3.15
N GLY A 70 1.65 -6.99 1.84
CA GLY A 70 1.18 -8.26 1.28
C GLY A 70 2.16 -9.41 1.56
N THR A 71 3.46 -9.17 1.37
CA THR A 71 4.50 -10.17 1.67
C THR A 71 4.68 -10.36 3.17
N ALA A 72 4.68 -9.29 3.98
CA ALA A 72 4.83 -9.39 5.43
C ALA A 72 3.64 -10.09 6.12
N ALA A 73 2.43 -9.98 5.55
CA ALA A 73 1.25 -10.64 6.10
C ALA A 73 1.41 -12.17 6.09
N LEU A 74 2.11 -12.74 5.11
CA LEU A 74 2.45 -14.17 5.04
C LEU A 74 3.83 -14.49 5.62
N GLY A 75 4.80 -13.58 5.51
CA GLY A 75 6.18 -13.77 5.94
C GLY A 75 6.34 -14.10 7.43
N ALA A 76 5.53 -13.50 8.31
CA ALA A 76 5.59 -13.81 9.75
C ALA A 76 5.29 -15.29 10.07
N GLU A 77 4.45 -15.96 9.29
CA GLU A 77 4.14 -17.38 9.50
C GLU A 77 5.17 -18.32 8.83
N LEU A 78 5.83 -17.84 7.77
CA LEU A 78 6.90 -18.55 7.07
C LEU A 78 8.20 -18.53 7.88
N ASP A 79 8.55 -17.39 8.48
CA ASP A 79 9.79 -17.21 9.26
C ASP A 79 9.76 -17.97 10.60
N ASP A 80 8.60 -18.03 11.28
CA ASP A 80 8.46 -18.72 12.57
C ASP A 80 8.30 -20.26 12.42
N GLY A 81 8.30 -20.81 11.20
CA GLY A 81 8.06 -22.25 10.95
C GLY A 81 6.64 -22.73 11.33
N SER A 82 5.78 -21.81 11.77
CA SER A 82 4.41 -22.09 12.21
C SER A 82 3.47 -22.53 11.08
N ALA A 83 3.87 -22.35 9.81
CA ALA A 83 3.18 -22.89 8.65
C ALA A 83 2.90 -24.40 8.78
N ILE A 84 3.84 -25.17 9.36
CA ILE A 84 3.67 -26.62 9.60
C ILE A 84 2.63 -26.88 10.70
N HIS A 85 2.58 -26.04 11.74
CA HIS A 85 1.58 -26.11 12.82
C HIS A 85 0.17 -25.65 12.37
N LEU A 86 0.07 -24.83 11.33
CA LEU A 86 -1.20 -24.49 10.69
C LEU A 86 -1.71 -25.61 9.77
N LEU A 87 -0.81 -26.38 9.16
CA LEU A 87 -1.15 -27.55 8.33
C LEU A 87 -1.71 -28.73 9.13
N THR A 88 -1.39 -28.84 10.43
CA THR A 88 -1.95 -29.88 11.30
C THR A 88 -3.35 -29.55 11.82
N LYS A 89 -3.83 -28.30 11.66
CA LYS A 89 -5.20 -27.91 12.00
C LYS A 89 -6.09 -27.94 10.74
N PRO A 90 -7.33 -28.46 10.82
CA PRO A 90 -8.26 -28.51 9.69
C PRO A 90 -8.89 -27.12 9.44
N VAL A 91 -8.06 -26.14 9.07
CA VAL A 91 -8.52 -24.79 8.69
C VAL A 91 -8.44 -24.66 7.18
N ALA A 92 -9.58 -24.34 6.55
CA ALA A 92 -9.61 -24.13 5.10
C ALA A 92 -8.67 -22.99 4.69
N ARG A 93 -7.75 -23.26 3.75
CA ARG A 93 -6.66 -22.36 3.33
C ARG A 93 -7.16 -20.98 2.86
N TRP A 94 -8.34 -20.92 2.23
CA TRP A 94 -8.96 -19.67 1.79
C TRP A 94 -9.23 -18.71 2.95
N ARG A 95 -9.60 -19.21 4.14
CA ARG A 95 -9.90 -18.36 5.32
C ARG A 95 -8.66 -17.62 5.81
N ILE A 96 -7.49 -18.25 5.69
CA ILE A 96 -6.20 -17.65 6.09
C ILE A 96 -5.83 -16.53 5.11
N VAL A 97 -5.94 -16.81 3.81
CA VAL A 97 -5.65 -15.81 2.75
C VAL A 97 -6.58 -14.61 2.88
N THR A 98 -7.90 -14.83 3.03
CA THR A 98 -8.87 -13.75 3.18
C THR A 98 -8.60 -12.91 4.43
N ALA A 99 -8.24 -13.54 5.57
CA ALA A 99 -7.89 -12.81 6.78
C ALA A 99 -6.68 -11.87 6.58
N LYS A 100 -5.67 -12.32 5.82
CA LYS A 100 -4.48 -11.52 5.52
C LYS A 100 -4.76 -10.37 4.57
N ILE A 101 -5.56 -10.60 3.54
CA ILE A 101 -5.99 -9.53 2.62
C ILE A 101 -6.80 -8.48 3.40
N LEU A 102 -7.73 -8.92 4.26
CA LEU A 102 -8.52 -8.03 5.11
C LEU A 102 -7.68 -7.25 6.14
N ALA A 103 -6.51 -7.74 6.52
CA ALA A 103 -5.59 -7.01 7.39
C ALA A 103 -4.71 -6.01 6.61
N ALA A 104 -4.15 -6.44 5.47
CA ALA A 104 -3.18 -5.66 4.71
C ALA A 104 -3.83 -4.59 3.80
N ALA A 105 -4.95 -4.89 3.15
CA ALA A 105 -5.57 -3.97 2.20
C ALA A 105 -6.03 -2.66 2.84
N PRO A 106 -6.68 -2.63 4.02
CA PRO A 106 -7.05 -1.38 4.67
C PRO A 106 -5.82 -0.55 5.09
N LEU A 107 -4.74 -1.19 5.56
CA LEU A 107 -3.51 -0.48 5.92
C LEU A 107 -2.86 0.18 4.70
N THR A 108 -2.78 -0.55 3.58
CA THR A 108 -2.30 0.00 2.30
C THR A 108 -3.20 1.14 1.83
N ALA A 109 -4.53 0.96 1.89
CA ALA A 109 -5.49 1.96 1.45
C ALA A 109 -5.42 3.25 2.29
N VAL A 110 -5.30 3.14 3.62
CA VAL A 110 -5.17 4.30 4.51
C VAL A 110 -3.85 5.03 4.26
N LEU A 111 -2.74 4.31 4.13
CA LEU A 111 -1.43 4.92 3.93
C LEU A 111 -1.29 5.55 2.54
N ALA A 112 -1.53 4.78 1.48
CA ALA A 112 -1.40 5.27 0.11
C ALA A 112 -2.52 6.26 -0.25
N GLY A 113 -3.77 5.95 0.10
CA GLY A 113 -4.91 6.84 -0.12
C GLY A 113 -4.79 8.12 0.68
N GLY A 114 -4.36 8.04 1.95
CA GLY A 114 -4.08 9.22 2.77
C GLY A 114 -2.97 10.10 2.19
N ALA A 115 -1.86 9.50 1.74
CA ALA A 115 -0.79 10.24 1.06
C ALA A 115 -1.27 10.89 -0.25
N THR A 116 -2.10 10.20 -1.03
CA THR A 116 -2.71 10.72 -2.26
C THR A 116 -3.57 11.95 -1.97
N LEU A 117 -4.46 11.82 -0.99
CA LEU A 117 -5.39 12.88 -0.60
C LEU A 117 -4.63 14.12 -0.11
N LEU A 118 -3.66 13.93 0.80
CA LEU A 118 -2.83 15.02 1.32
C LEU A 118 -2.04 15.70 0.21
N THR A 119 -1.41 14.92 -0.68
CA THR A 119 -0.61 15.45 -1.79
C THR A 119 -1.48 16.25 -2.76
N GLY A 120 -2.61 15.71 -3.19
CA GLY A 120 -3.50 16.38 -4.14
C GLY A 120 -4.15 17.65 -3.56
N LEU A 121 -4.56 17.62 -2.29
CA LEU A 121 -5.07 18.82 -1.60
C LEU A 121 -4.00 19.91 -1.47
N LEU A 122 -2.75 19.55 -1.20
CA LEU A 122 -1.65 20.52 -1.10
C LEU A 122 -1.35 21.22 -2.43
N ILE A 123 -1.41 20.48 -3.54
CA ILE A 123 -1.07 20.99 -4.88
C ILE A 123 -2.24 21.79 -5.48
N GLY A 124 -3.44 21.20 -5.46
CA GLY A 124 -4.55 21.67 -6.28
C GLY A 124 -5.86 21.93 -5.54
N GLY A 125 -5.91 21.72 -4.22
CA GLY A 125 -7.14 21.90 -3.42
C GLY A 125 -7.73 23.30 -3.51
N ASP A 126 -6.89 24.34 -3.40
CA ASP A 126 -7.32 25.74 -3.48
C ASP A 126 -7.53 26.23 -4.93
N ARG A 127 -7.23 25.38 -5.93
CA ARG A 127 -7.20 25.72 -7.36
C ARG A 127 -8.21 24.92 -8.21
N GLY A 128 -9.19 24.29 -7.56
CA GLY A 128 -10.26 23.56 -8.26
C GLY A 128 -9.92 22.12 -8.67
N ALA A 129 -8.74 21.58 -8.32
CA ALA A 129 -8.35 20.20 -8.66
C ALA A 129 -8.82 19.14 -7.65
N THR A 130 -9.76 19.50 -6.76
CA THR A 130 -10.29 18.61 -5.72
C THR A 130 -10.98 17.38 -6.33
N GLY A 131 -11.68 17.54 -7.46
CA GLY A 131 -12.31 16.41 -8.15
C GLY A 131 -11.30 15.36 -8.60
N VAL A 132 -10.20 15.78 -9.22
CA VAL A 132 -9.11 14.88 -9.66
C VAL A 132 -8.45 14.18 -8.47
N THR A 133 -8.21 14.93 -7.38
CA THR A 133 -7.65 14.37 -6.14
C THR A 133 -8.51 13.25 -5.57
N LEU A 134 -9.84 13.44 -5.54
CA LEU A 134 -10.77 12.43 -5.04
C LEU A 134 -10.82 11.20 -5.94
N VAL A 135 -10.86 11.38 -7.26
CA VAL A 135 -10.84 10.26 -8.23
C VAL A 135 -9.57 9.42 -8.07
N TYR A 136 -8.41 10.06 -7.98
CA TYR A 136 -7.14 9.36 -7.73
C TYR A 136 -7.12 8.67 -6.37
N THR A 137 -7.64 9.31 -5.32
CA THR A 137 -7.71 8.70 -3.98
C THR A 137 -8.57 7.44 -4.00
N LEU A 138 -9.73 7.48 -4.66
CA LEU A 138 -10.59 6.30 -4.82
C LEU A 138 -9.91 5.22 -5.65
N ALA A 139 -9.25 5.59 -6.75
CA ALA A 139 -8.48 4.65 -7.58
C ALA A 139 -7.39 3.96 -6.76
N VAL A 140 -6.68 4.69 -5.90
CA VAL A 140 -5.64 4.16 -5.01
C VAL A 140 -6.22 3.23 -3.96
N VAL A 141 -7.38 3.55 -3.38
CA VAL A 141 -8.06 2.67 -2.41
C VAL A 141 -8.48 1.35 -3.07
N VAL A 142 -9.03 1.39 -4.28
CA VAL A 142 -9.38 0.17 -5.04
C VAL A 142 -8.10 -0.59 -5.42
N GLY A 143 -7.10 0.11 -5.93
CA GLY A 143 -5.81 -0.46 -6.30
C GLY A 143 -5.09 -1.12 -5.12
N ALA A 144 -5.23 -0.59 -3.91
CA ALA A 144 -4.67 -1.20 -2.70
C ALA A 144 -5.19 -2.62 -2.48
N VAL A 145 -6.49 -2.86 -2.71
CA VAL A 145 -7.07 -4.21 -2.61
C VAL A 145 -6.50 -5.13 -3.68
N VAL A 146 -6.39 -4.63 -4.91
CA VAL A 146 -5.87 -5.41 -6.06
C VAL A 146 -4.41 -5.79 -5.85
N TYR A 147 -3.53 -4.81 -5.60
CA TYR A 147 -2.10 -5.06 -5.42
C TYR A 147 -1.83 -5.92 -4.19
N VAL A 148 -2.51 -5.70 -3.06
CA VAL A 148 -2.34 -6.56 -1.89
C VAL A 148 -2.75 -7.99 -2.21
N THR A 149 -3.87 -8.20 -2.91
CA THR A 149 -4.30 -9.54 -3.31
C THR A 149 -3.27 -10.22 -4.20
N LEU A 150 -2.71 -9.49 -5.18
CA LEU A 150 -1.66 -10.00 -6.07
C LEU A 150 -0.39 -10.38 -5.30
N PHE A 151 0.11 -9.52 -4.41
CA PHE A 151 1.32 -9.81 -3.65
C PHE A 151 1.13 -10.90 -2.60
N VAL A 152 -0.05 -10.99 -2.00
CA VAL A 152 -0.41 -12.13 -1.13
C VAL A 152 -0.43 -13.42 -1.95
N ALA A 153 -1.05 -13.43 -3.14
CA ALA A 153 -1.05 -14.61 -4.02
C ALA A 153 0.37 -15.01 -4.43
N LEU A 154 1.22 -14.03 -4.79
CA LEU A 154 2.63 -14.26 -5.13
C LEU A 154 3.42 -14.83 -3.96
N SER A 155 3.11 -14.40 -2.73
CA SER A 155 3.71 -14.92 -1.49
C SER A 155 3.32 -16.35 -1.16
N VAL A 156 2.14 -16.79 -1.62
CA VAL A 156 1.75 -18.22 -1.52
C VAL A 156 2.53 -19.06 -2.55
N LEU A 157 2.76 -18.50 -3.75
CA LEU A 157 3.42 -19.22 -4.84
C LEU A 157 4.94 -19.29 -4.68
N THR A 158 5.56 -18.33 -3.99
CA THR A 158 7.02 -18.17 -3.98
C THR A 158 7.58 -17.88 -2.58
N THR A 159 8.58 -18.65 -2.15
CA THR A 159 9.28 -18.43 -0.86
C THR A 159 10.12 -17.14 -0.83
N ARG A 160 10.45 -16.60 -2.01
CA ARG A 160 11.20 -15.35 -2.21
C ARG A 160 10.33 -14.22 -2.79
N ALA A 161 9.04 -14.18 -2.43
CA ALA A 161 8.09 -13.24 -3.00
C ALA A 161 8.48 -11.77 -2.90
N LEU A 162 9.23 -11.37 -1.86
CA LEU A 162 9.75 -10.02 -1.73
C LEU A 162 10.71 -9.66 -2.88
N ILE A 163 11.63 -10.57 -3.24
CA ILE A 163 12.60 -10.34 -4.33
C ILE A 163 11.88 -10.20 -5.67
N VAL A 164 10.92 -11.09 -5.94
CA VAL A 164 10.15 -11.08 -7.20
C VAL A 164 9.29 -9.82 -7.30
N GLY A 165 8.62 -9.44 -6.21
CA GLY A 165 7.82 -8.22 -6.20
C GLY A 165 8.65 -6.94 -6.28
N LEU A 166 9.86 -6.93 -5.70
CA LEU A 166 10.78 -5.80 -5.85
C LEU A 166 11.26 -5.68 -7.30
N ALA A 167 11.56 -6.81 -7.95
CA ALA A 167 11.91 -6.84 -9.38
C ALA A 167 10.77 -6.31 -10.26
N TYR A 168 9.51 -6.67 -9.94
CA TYR A 168 8.35 -6.12 -10.65
C TYR A 168 8.27 -4.59 -10.54
N VAL A 169 8.44 -4.04 -9.34
CA VAL A 169 8.44 -2.58 -9.14
C VAL A 169 9.64 -1.90 -9.80
N ALA A 170 10.80 -2.58 -9.89
CA ALA A 170 11.99 -2.02 -10.51
C ALA A 170 11.95 -2.01 -12.04
N VAL A 171 11.15 -2.88 -12.66
CA VAL A 171 10.98 -2.97 -14.13
C VAL A 171 9.97 -1.95 -14.66
N TRP A 172 9.05 -1.51 -13.81
CA TRP A 172 7.99 -0.57 -14.15
C TRP A 172 8.40 0.88 -13.82
#